data_AF-A0A0C9S0J1-F1
#
_entry.id   AF-A0A0C9S0J1-F1
#
_cell.length_a   1.000
_cell.length_b   1.000
_cell.length_c   1.000
_cell.angle_alpha   90.00
_cell.angle_beta   90.00
_cell.angle_gamma   90.00
#
_symmetry.space_group_name_H-M   'P 1'
#
loop_
_entity.id
_entity.type
_entity.pdbx_description
1 polymer ?
#
loop_
_entity_poly.entity_id
_entity_poly.type
_entity_poly.pdbx_seq_one_letter_code
_entity_poly.pdbx_strand_id
1 'polypeptide(L)'
;EEALLSVHEWLGAVVCGVDSKCSRAGNDARGAFISSYHCPEPSTQVSRLFVADWRGFFTPTCAIELLSLLRQHMVQEGLPFFGLVLHRFDSDPTRMSSNSQNLLLSHSSELSIICTQDGRFCLFKSPK
;
A
#
# COMPACT_ATOMS: atom_id res chain seq x y z
N GLU A 1 10.27 13.69 -0.89
CA GLU A 1 10.13 12.62 0.12
C GLU A 1 8.88 12.80 0.96
N GLU A 2 8.64 13.98 1.54
CA GLU A 2 7.44 14.27 2.34
C GLU A 2 6.12 13.95 1.63
N ALA A 3 5.96 14.33 0.36
CA ALA A 3 4.77 13.99 -0.43
C ALA A 3 4.54 12.47 -0.57
N LEU A 4 5.61 11.68 -0.69
CA LEU A 4 5.50 10.22 -0.81
C LEU A 4 5.20 9.55 0.53
N LEU A 5 5.63 10.15 1.64
CA LEU A 5 5.25 9.72 2.98
C LEU A 5 3.75 9.92 3.20
N SER A 6 3.20 11.07 2.78
CA SER A 6 1.75 11.30 2.85
C SER A 6 0.95 10.32 1.97
N VAL A 7 1.46 9.98 0.78
CA VAL A 7 0.86 8.93 -0.07
C VAL A 7 0.95 7.55 0.59
N HIS A 8 2.05 7.25 1.28
CA HIS A 8 2.20 6.01 2.03
C HIS A 8 1.17 5.89 3.17
N GLU A 9 0.98 6.95 3.95
CA GLU A 9 -0.07 6.99 4.99
C GLU A 9 -1.47 6.85 4.40
N TRP A 10 -1.73 7.50 3.26
CA TRP A 10 -2.99 7.37 2.52
C TRP A 10 -3.23 5.96 2.00
N LEU A 11 -2.20 5.30 1.48
CA LEU A 11 -2.28 3.91 1.06
C LEU A 11 -2.68 3.01 2.24
N GLY A 12 -2.09 3.22 3.42
CA GLY A 12 -2.47 2.51 4.64
C GLY A 12 -3.94 2.73 5.03
N ALA A 13 -4.43 3.97 4.97
CA ALA A 13 -5.83 4.28 5.22
C ALA A 13 -6.78 3.57 4.23
N VAL A 14 -6.42 3.53 2.94
CA VAL A 14 -7.17 2.82 1.90
C VAL A 14 -7.20 1.31 2.16
N VAL A 15 -6.05 0.70 2.48
CA VAL A 15 -5.94 -0.75 2.79
C VAL A 15 -6.78 -1.11 4.02
N CYS A 16 -6.81 -0.25 5.02
CA CYS A 16 -7.64 -0.41 6.22
C CYS A 16 -9.14 -0.13 6.00
N GLY A 17 -9.55 0.25 4.79
CA GLY A 17 -10.95 0.55 4.48
C GLY A 17 -11.47 1.83 5.14
N VAL A 18 -10.57 2.77 5.48
CA VAL A 18 -10.96 4.07 6.03
C VAL A 18 -11.64 4.88 4.93
N ASP A 19 -12.95 5.08 5.05
CA ASP A 19 -13.68 5.95 4.14
C ASP A 19 -13.32 7.41 4.44
N SER A 20 -12.54 8.03 3.54
CA SER A 20 -12.22 9.45 3.59
C SER A 20 -13.37 10.33 3.09
N LYS A 21 -14.43 9.75 2.50
CA LYS A 21 -15.68 10.46 2.25
C LYS A 21 -16.41 10.59 3.58
N CYS A 22 -16.14 11.68 4.27
CA CYS A 22 -17.08 12.27 5.22
C CYS A 22 -18.35 12.75 4.47
N SER A 23 -19.04 11.87 3.74
CA SER A 23 -20.38 12.14 3.23
C SER A 23 -21.37 11.89 4.36
N ARG A 24 -21.65 12.97 5.09
CA ARG A 24 -22.92 13.29 5.76
C ARG A 24 -23.94 12.14 5.85
N ALA A 25 -24.22 11.77 7.10
CA ALA A 25 -25.55 11.42 7.59
C ALA A 25 -26.32 10.34 6.80
N GLY A 26 -25.89 9.08 6.94
CA GLY A 26 -26.76 7.91 6.76
C GLY A 26 -27.06 7.28 8.13
N ASN A 27 -28.20 7.65 8.72
CA ASN A 27 -29.00 7.06 9.81
C ASN A 27 -28.43 6.23 10.99
N ASP A 28 -27.14 5.90 11.10
CA ASP A 28 -26.56 5.17 12.25
C ASP A 28 -25.43 5.93 12.97
N ALA A 29 -25.30 7.24 12.70
CA ALA A 29 -24.20 8.09 13.18
C ALA A 29 -24.32 8.58 14.64
N ARG A 30 -25.06 7.88 15.52
CA ARG A 30 -25.16 8.27 16.95
C ARG A 30 -24.02 7.73 17.83
N GLY A 31 -23.09 6.97 17.25
CA GLY A 31 -21.88 6.49 17.94
C GLY A 31 -20.67 6.23 17.03
N ALA A 32 -20.77 6.51 15.74
CA ALA A 32 -19.66 6.33 14.82
C ALA A 32 -18.71 7.54 14.92
N PHE A 33 -17.48 7.29 15.35
CA PHE A 33 -16.42 8.30 15.36
C PHE A 33 -16.14 8.72 13.91
N ILE A 34 -16.31 10.01 13.61
CA ILE A 34 -15.95 10.58 12.31
C ILE A 34 -14.43 10.48 12.19
N SER A 35 -13.93 9.83 11.13
CA SER A 35 -12.50 9.82 10.84
C SER A 35 -12.03 11.25 10.57
N SER A 36 -11.04 11.71 11.32
CA SER A 36 -10.33 12.97 11.04
C SER A 36 -9.23 12.79 9.98
N TYR A 37 -9.12 11.61 9.38
CA TYR A 37 -8.17 11.35 8.32
C TYR A 37 -8.63 12.05 7.04
N HIS A 38 -7.73 12.81 6.43
CA HIS A 38 -7.99 13.55 5.21
C HIS A 38 -7.03 13.09 4.10
N CYS A 39 -7.52 13.10 2.86
CA CYS A 39 -6.68 12.87 1.68
C CYS A 39 -5.58 13.95 1.64
N PRO A 40 -4.31 13.60 1.39
CA PRO A 40 -3.24 14.58 1.31
C PRO A 40 -3.44 15.53 0.11
N GLU A 41 -3.25 16.83 0.34
CA GLU A 41 -3.35 17.87 -0.70
C GLU A 41 -1.96 18.20 -1.28
N PRO A 42 -1.83 18.51 -2.58
CA PRO A 42 -2.91 18.59 -3.58
C PRO A 42 -3.43 17.21 -4.00
N SER A 43 -4.75 17.05 -4.01
CA SER A 43 -5.41 15.80 -4.42
C SER A 43 -6.22 15.96 -5.71
N THR A 44 -6.54 14.85 -6.38
CA THR A 44 -7.44 14.84 -7.54
C THR A 44 -8.48 13.75 -7.35
N GLN A 45 -9.74 14.10 -7.54
CA GLN A 45 -10.82 13.13 -7.49
C GLN A 45 -10.77 12.23 -8.72
N VAL A 46 -10.64 10.93 -8.50
CA VAL A 46 -10.69 9.91 -9.56
C VAL A 46 -12.09 9.29 -9.64
N SER A 47 -12.48 8.89 -10.85
CA SER A 47 -13.78 8.23 -11.07
C SER A 47 -13.80 6.80 -10.51
N ARG A 48 -12.65 6.14 -10.49
CA ARG A 48 -12.48 4.75 -10.05
C ARG A 48 -11.12 4.57 -9.36
N LEU A 49 -11.12 3.75 -8.33
CA LEU A 49 -9.93 3.24 -7.66
C LEU A 49 -10.08 1.71 -7.60
N PHE A 50 -9.09 0.98 -8.12
CA PHE A 50 -9.06 -0.48 -8.03
C PHE A 50 -8.22 -0.88 -6.82
N VAL A 51 -8.81 -1.66 -5.93
CA VAL A 51 -8.14 -2.21 -4.74
C VAL A 51 -8.33 -3.72 -4.75
N ALA A 52 -7.23 -4.45 -4.61
CA ALA A 52 -7.25 -5.91 -4.50
C ALA A 52 -6.48 -6.33 -3.24
N ASP A 53 -7.03 -7.29 -2.51
CA ASP A 53 -6.40 -7.95 -1.38
C ASP A 53 -6.21 -9.44 -1.74
N TRP A 54 -4.96 -9.89 -1.74
CA TRP A 54 -4.61 -11.29 -1.96
C TRP A 54 -3.95 -11.85 -0.71
N ARG A 55 -4.49 -12.97 -0.23
CA ARG A 55 -3.99 -13.68 0.95
C ARG A 55 -3.59 -15.08 0.58
N GLY A 56 -2.43 -15.49 1.06
CA GLY A 56 -1.88 -16.81 0.78
C GLY A 56 -0.38 -16.88 0.98
N PHE A 57 0.19 -18.01 0.55
CA PHE A 57 1.63 -18.22 0.59
C PHE A 57 2.26 -17.80 -0.73
N PHE A 58 2.69 -16.55 -0.82
CA PHE A 58 3.37 -16.01 -2.00
C PHE A 58 4.88 -16.11 -1.85
N THR A 59 5.54 -16.58 -2.90
CA THR A 59 7.00 -16.55 -2.97
C THR A 59 7.47 -15.14 -3.33
N PRO A 60 8.74 -14.78 -3.02
CA PRO A 60 9.32 -13.52 -3.48
C PRO A 60 9.26 -13.35 -5.01
N THR A 61 9.39 -14.44 -5.78
CA THR A 61 9.28 -14.43 -7.24
C THR A 61 7.90 -13.94 -7.69
N CYS A 62 6.83 -14.44 -7.07
CA CYS A 62 5.47 -13.99 -7.37
C CYS A 62 5.29 -12.48 -7.14
N ALA A 63 5.88 -11.94 -6.05
CA ALA A 63 5.82 -10.51 -5.77
C ALA A 63 6.57 -9.67 -6.82
N ILE A 64 7.73 -10.15 -7.29
CA ILE A 64 8.52 -9.50 -8.34
C ILE A 64 7.79 -9.52 -9.68
N GLU A 65 7.18 -10.66 -10.04
CA GLU A 65 6.37 -10.79 -11.25
C GLU A 65 5.16 -9.84 -11.20
N LEU A 66 4.46 -9.79 -10.07
CA LEU A 66 3.34 -8.87 -9.86
C LEU A 66 3.77 -7.41 -10.01
N LEU A 67 4.89 -7.01 -9.38
CA LEU A 67 5.44 -5.66 -9.54
C LEU A 67 5.74 -5.32 -11.00
N SER A 68 6.27 -6.29 -11.75
CA SER A 68 6.59 -6.11 -13.16
C SER A 68 5.33 -5.92 -14.02
N LEU A 69 4.29 -6.73 -13.76
CA LEU A 69 2.99 -6.62 -14.43
C LEU A 69 2.28 -5.31 -14.11
N LEU A 70 2.24 -4.91 -12.83
CA LEU A 70 1.63 -3.64 -12.42
C LEU A 70 2.32 -2.44 -13.06
N ARG A 71 3.65 -2.46 -13.15
CA ARG A 71 4.41 -1.41 -13.83
C ARG A 71 4.09 -1.35 -15.33
N GLN A 72 4.00 -2.49 -16.01
CA GLN A 72 3.61 -2.52 -17.42
C GLN A 72 2.20 -1.97 -17.63
N HIS A 73 1.26 -2.39 -16.78
CA HIS A 73 -0.14 -1.94 -16.85
C HIS A 73 -0.28 -0.44 -16.55
N MET A 74 0.46 0.08 -15.55
CA MET A 74 0.50 1.50 -15.23
C MET A 74 0.92 2.34 -16.45
N VAL A 75 1.91 1.89 -17.22
CA VAL A 75 2.36 2.56 -18.45
C VAL A 75 1.30 2.45 -19.56
N GLN A 76 0.70 1.29 -19.73
CA GLN A 76 -0.32 1.04 -20.77
C GLN A 76 -1.59 1.90 -20.56
N GLU A 77 -2.05 1.99 -19.32
CA GLU A 77 -3.28 2.72 -18.96
C GLU A 77 -3.02 4.20 -18.62
N GLY A 78 -1.76 4.64 -18.60
CA GLY A 78 -1.40 6.01 -18.24
C GLY A 78 -1.73 6.36 -16.78
N LEU A 79 -1.64 5.39 -15.87
CA LEU A 79 -1.92 5.60 -14.45
C LEU A 79 -0.82 6.46 -13.81
N PRO A 80 -1.16 7.37 -12.87
CA PRO A 80 -0.18 8.27 -12.26
C PRO A 80 0.77 7.55 -11.30
N PHE A 81 0.31 6.48 -10.65
CA PHE A 81 1.09 5.61 -9.78
C PHE A 81 0.31 4.33 -9.47
N PHE A 82 0.98 3.36 -8.84
CA PHE A 82 0.32 2.29 -8.09
C PHE A 82 0.98 2.10 -6.72
N GLY A 83 0.21 1.54 -5.78
CA GLY A 83 0.69 1.12 -4.46
C GLY A 83 0.56 -0.39 -4.30
N LEU A 84 1.53 -1.01 -3.64
CA LEU A 84 1.51 -2.42 -3.26
C LEU A 84 1.97 -2.53 -1.81
N VAL A 85 1.15 -3.16 -0.97
CA VAL A 85 1.51 -3.46 0.43
C VAL A 85 1.71 -4.96 0.56
N LEU A 86 2.88 -5.37 1.03
CA LEU A 86 3.25 -6.76 1.24
C LEU A 86 3.36 -7.02 2.74
N HIS A 87 2.47 -7.87 3.25
CA HIS A 87 2.52 -8.34 4.63
C HIS A 87 3.21 -9.71 4.70
N ARG A 88 4.07 -9.89 5.70
CA ARG A 88 4.62 -11.19 6.07
C ARG A 88 3.68 -11.91 7.02
N PHE A 89 3.90 -13.21 7.16
CA PHE A 89 3.38 -13.96 8.30
C PHE A 89 4.07 -13.50 9.59
N ASP A 90 3.30 -13.25 10.63
CA ASP A 90 3.81 -12.86 11.95
C ASP A 90 4.68 -13.96 12.58
N SER A 91 4.35 -15.22 12.31
CA SER A 91 5.01 -16.41 12.85
C SER A 91 6.03 -17.02 11.88
N ASP A 92 7.05 -16.26 11.50
CA ASP A 92 8.18 -16.79 10.72
C ASP A 92 9.32 -17.27 11.64
N PRO A 93 9.51 -18.59 11.82
CA PRO A 93 10.55 -19.14 12.70
C PRO A 93 11.96 -18.91 12.17
N THR A 94 12.13 -18.54 10.90
CA THR A 94 13.43 -18.29 10.27
C THR A 94 13.92 -16.85 10.43
N ARG A 95 13.14 -16.01 11.15
CA ARG A 95 13.43 -14.57 11.38
C ARG A 95 14.81 -14.31 12.00
N MET A 96 15.32 -15.25 12.81
CA MET A 96 16.58 -15.11 13.54
C MET A 96 17.80 -15.70 12.82
N SER A 97 17.61 -16.50 11.77
CA SER A 97 18.69 -17.33 11.19
C SER A 97 19.16 -16.88 9.80
N SER A 98 18.48 -15.95 9.13
CA SER A 98 18.85 -15.55 7.78
C SER A 98 19.84 -14.37 7.78
N ASN A 99 21.12 -14.67 7.52
CA ASN A 99 22.14 -13.69 7.11
C ASN A 99 22.05 -13.36 5.60
N SER A 100 21.35 -14.20 4.83
CA SER A 100 21.09 -14.06 3.39
C SER A 100 19.66 -13.53 3.18
N GLN A 101 19.42 -12.27 3.53
CA GLN A 101 18.07 -11.71 3.46
C GLN A 101 17.78 -11.14 2.07
N ASN A 102 16.78 -11.72 1.41
CA ASN A 102 16.15 -11.12 0.24
C ASN A 102 15.72 -9.69 0.58
N LEU A 103 16.22 -8.73 -0.20
CA LEU A 103 16.14 -7.29 0.04
C LEU A 103 14.70 -6.77 0.26
N LEU A 104 13.74 -7.49 -0.32
CA LEU A 104 12.31 -7.16 -0.29
C LEU A 104 11.73 -7.19 1.12
N LEU A 105 12.23 -8.01 2.04
CA LEU A 105 11.56 -8.16 3.34
C LEU A 105 12.55 -8.38 4.49
N SER A 106 13.73 -7.76 4.46
CA SER A 106 14.68 -7.85 5.57
C SER A 106 14.11 -7.26 6.86
N HIS A 107 13.76 -8.14 7.81
CA HIS A 107 13.29 -7.91 9.18
C HIS A 107 11.96 -7.18 9.46
N SER A 108 11.40 -6.43 8.50
CA SER A 108 10.11 -5.75 8.66
C SER A 108 8.94 -6.69 8.38
N SER A 109 7.86 -6.55 9.15
CA SER A 109 6.60 -7.29 8.97
C SER A 109 5.85 -6.87 7.71
N GLU A 110 6.11 -5.65 7.24
CA GLU A 110 5.44 -5.02 6.12
C GLU A 110 6.44 -4.29 5.22
N LEU A 111 6.23 -4.39 3.91
CA LEU A 111 6.84 -3.53 2.91
C LEU A 111 5.74 -2.89 2.07
N SER A 112 5.68 -1.57 2.09
CA SER A 112 4.88 -0.76 1.19
C SER A 112 5.74 -0.25 0.04
N ILE A 113 5.26 -0.43 -1.18
CA ILE A 113 5.93 -0.06 -2.43
C ILE A 113 5.02 0.90 -3.18
N ILE A 114 5.53 2.09 -3.49
CA ILE A 114 4.86 3.05 -4.37
C ILE A 114 5.69 3.15 -5.65
N CYS A 115 5.06 2.91 -6.80
CA CYS A 115 5.68 3.13 -8.10
C CYS A 115 5.11 4.37 -8.74
N THR A 116 5.95 5.37 -9.00
CA THR A 116 5.57 6.63 -9.65
C THR A 116 5.58 6.49 -11.16
N GLN A 117 4.89 7.40 -11.86
CA GLN A 117 4.77 7.39 -13.33
C GLN A 117 6.11 7.33 -14.09
N ASP A 118 7.18 7.87 -13.51
CA ASP A 118 8.55 7.82 -14.05
C ASP A 118 9.24 6.45 -13.85
N GLY A 119 8.55 5.48 -13.28
CA GLY A 119 9.02 4.11 -13.05
C GLY A 119 9.93 3.96 -11.84
N ARG A 120 10.10 5.00 -11.00
CA ARG A 120 10.83 4.89 -9.73
C ARG A 120 9.99 4.15 -8.69
N PHE A 121 10.69 3.38 -7.85
CA PHE A 121 10.10 2.72 -6.69
C PHE A 121 10.50 3.43 -5.40
N CYS A 122 9.52 3.72 -4.56
CA CYS A 122 9.71 4.21 -3.20
C CYS A 122 9.25 3.12 -2.23
N LEU A 123 10.14 2.76 -1.30
CA LEU A 123 10.00 1.62 -0.42
C LEU A 123 9.86 2.11 1.02
N PHE A 124 8.78 1.74 1.68
CA PHE A 124 8.51 2.04 3.09
C PHE A 124 8.44 0.73 3.86
N LYS A 125 9.30 0.59 4.86
CA LYS A 125 9.39 -0.61 5.69
C LYS A 125 8.82 -0.31 7.06
N SER A 126 8.04 -1.22 7.63
CA SER A 126 7.59 -1.07 9.01
C SER A 126 8.80 -1.07 9.97
N PRO A 127 8.77 -0.23 11.03
CA PRO A 127 9.78 -0.29 12.08
C PRO A 127 9.76 -1.66 12.78
N LYS A 128 10.91 -2.04 13.35
CA LYS A 128 11.10 -3.31 14.07
C LYS A 128 10.37 -3.35 15.40
#